data_AF-A0A3L7RIM8-F1
#
_entry.id   AF-A0A3L7RIM8-F1
#
_cell.length_a   1.000
_cell.length_b   1.000
_cell.length_c   1.000
_cell.angle_alpha   90.00
_cell.angle_beta   90.00
_cell.angle_gamma   90.00
#
_symmetry.space_group_name_H-M   'P 1'
#
loop_
_entity.id
_entity.type
_entity.pdbx_description
1 polymer ?
#
loop_
_entity_poly.entity_id
_entity_poly.type
_entity_poly.pdbx_seq_one_letter_code
_entity_poly.pdbx_strand_id
1 'polypeptide(L)'
;MGLLASNHDLLAADDDFKPLFNGKDLNGWVLTNTPAETWSFEDGMLKCTGKPIGEIRTEKMYQNFIMEVEWRHMVPGGNAGIFVWADDITAKGVPFHRGVEVQVLENAYGQSQGHTTHGDIFPIHGATMTPINGRGGSRAFPTEERSKPSPEWNHYRIECN
;
A
#
# COMPACT_ATOMS: atom_id res chain seq x y z
N MET A 1 -11.54 6.09 -4.72
CA MET A 1 -10.26 6.24 -4.02
C MET A 1 -9.23 5.41 -4.77
N GLY A 2 -8.33 6.05 -5.51
CA GLY A 2 -7.29 5.38 -6.29
C GLY A 2 -5.99 5.30 -5.50
N LEU A 3 -5.46 4.09 -5.38
CA LEU A 3 -4.02 3.83 -5.35
C LEU A 3 -3.60 3.74 -6.83
N LEU A 4 -2.53 4.42 -7.20
CA LEU A 4 -2.01 4.47 -8.56
C LEU A 4 -0.56 4.02 -8.52
N ALA A 5 -0.21 2.82 -9.02
CA ALA A 5 1.18 2.42 -9.18
C ALA A 5 1.62 2.74 -10.61
N SER A 6 2.60 3.61 -10.80
CA SER A 6 3.12 4.04 -12.11
C SER A 6 4.35 3.22 -12.50
N ASN A 7 4.51 2.93 -13.80
CA ASN A 7 5.69 2.30 -14.41
C ASN A 7 6.60 3.32 -15.13
N HIS A 8 6.36 4.63 -15.00
CA HIS A 8 7.07 5.65 -15.77
C HIS A 8 7.93 6.53 -14.85
N ASP A 9 9.14 6.02 -14.55
CA ASP A 9 10.41 6.74 -14.33
C ASP A 9 11.39 6.03 -13.35
N LEU A 10 11.07 4.82 -12.87
CA LEU A 10 12.02 3.93 -12.20
C LEU A 10 12.83 3.10 -13.21
N LEU A 11 13.63 3.76 -14.05
CA LEU A 11 14.72 3.12 -14.80
C LEU A 11 16.05 3.82 -14.49
N ALA A 12 16.40 3.86 -13.21
CA ALA A 12 17.79 3.63 -12.83
C ALA A 12 17.88 2.13 -12.52
N ALA A 13 18.33 1.36 -13.50
CA ALA A 13 18.49 -0.08 -13.40
C ALA A 13 19.49 -0.42 -12.28
N ASP A 14 18.98 -0.83 -11.12
CA ASP A 14 19.56 -1.96 -10.42
C ASP A 14 19.03 -3.21 -11.14
N ASP A 15 19.91 -4.01 -11.73
CA ASP A 15 19.59 -5.18 -12.57
C ASP A 15 18.75 -6.27 -11.85
N ASP A 16 18.43 -6.10 -10.56
CA ASP A 16 17.74 -7.06 -9.71
C ASP A 16 16.23 -6.79 -9.50
N PHE A 17 15.69 -5.62 -9.87
CA PHE A 17 14.26 -5.34 -9.71
C PHE A 17 13.40 -5.99 -10.79
N LYS A 18 12.27 -6.58 -10.38
CA LYS A 18 11.26 -7.15 -11.28
C LYS A 18 9.94 -6.41 -11.13
N PRO A 19 9.29 -5.98 -12.24
CA PRO A 19 7.97 -5.36 -12.16
C PRO A 19 6.96 -6.30 -11.51
N LEU A 20 6.23 -5.81 -10.50
CA LEU A 20 5.10 -6.53 -9.91
C LEU A 20 3.83 -6.45 -10.78
N PHE A 21 3.70 -5.38 -11.56
CA PHE A 21 2.63 -5.21 -12.54
C PHE A 21 3.17 -5.36 -13.96
N ASN A 22 2.40 -6.05 -14.81
CA ASN A 22 2.75 -6.21 -16.23
C ASN A 22 2.33 -5.03 -17.11
N GLY A 23 1.67 -4.02 -16.52
CA GLY A 23 1.20 -2.80 -17.18
C GLY A 23 -0.05 -2.96 -18.06
N LYS A 24 -0.68 -4.14 -18.06
CA LYS A 24 -1.82 -4.48 -18.94
C LYS A 24 -3.03 -4.99 -18.18
N ASP A 25 -2.81 -5.87 -17.21
CA ASP A 25 -3.86 -6.54 -16.45
C ASP A 25 -3.36 -7.00 -15.07
N LEU A 26 -4.24 -7.66 -14.32
CA LEU A 26 -3.97 -8.19 -12.98
C LEU A 26 -3.46 -9.64 -12.99
N ASN A 27 -2.92 -10.15 -14.10
CA ASN A 27 -2.30 -11.47 -14.07
C ASN A 27 -1.16 -11.51 -13.03
N GLY A 28 -1.14 -12.56 -12.20
CA GLY A 28 -0.24 -12.65 -11.04
C GLY A 28 -0.78 -12.01 -9.76
N TRP A 29 -2.00 -11.46 -9.79
CA TRP A 29 -2.71 -10.89 -8.66
C TRP A 29 -4.08 -11.56 -8.43
N VAL A 30 -4.47 -11.67 -7.17
CA VAL A 30 -5.76 -12.21 -6.74
C VAL A 30 -6.60 -11.06 -6.19
N LEU A 31 -7.83 -10.93 -6.69
CA LEU A 31 -8.83 -10.00 -6.15
C LEU A 31 -9.37 -10.53 -4.83
N THR A 32 -9.39 -9.69 -3.79
CA THR A 32 -9.84 -10.06 -2.46
C THR A 32 -10.93 -9.12 -2.00
N ASN A 33 -12.15 -9.64 -1.84
CA ASN A 33 -13.35 -8.89 -1.44
C ASN A 33 -13.74 -7.73 -2.38
N THR A 34 -13.23 -7.73 -3.60
CA THR A 34 -13.57 -6.75 -4.64
C THR A 34 -13.93 -7.45 -5.95
N PRO A 35 -14.98 -7.00 -6.66
CA PRO A 35 -15.23 -7.43 -8.02
C PRO A 35 -14.25 -6.75 -9.00
N ALA A 36 -14.12 -7.29 -10.22
CA ALA A 36 -13.09 -6.88 -11.19
C ALA A 36 -13.18 -5.41 -11.58
N GLU A 37 -14.39 -4.84 -11.67
CA GLU A 37 -14.64 -3.43 -11.97
C GLU A 37 -14.12 -2.44 -10.91
N THR A 38 -13.68 -2.94 -9.75
CA THR A 38 -13.00 -2.12 -8.73
C THR A 38 -11.61 -1.69 -9.19
N TRP A 39 -11.03 -2.40 -10.16
CA TRP A 39 -9.65 -2.25 -10.60
C TRP A 39 -9.57 -2.05 -12.12
N SER A 40 -8.75 -1.11 -12.57
CA SER A 40 -8.47 -0.92 -14.00
C SER A 40 -6.99 -0.64 -14.24
N PHE A 41 -6.50 -0.99 -15.44
CA PHE A 41 -5.18 -0.57 -15.92
C PHE A 41 -5.36 0.47 -17.02
N GLU A 42 -4.83 1.66 -16.77
CA GLU A 42 -4.90 2.78 -17.70
C GLU A 42 -3.60 3.57 -17.65
N ASP A 43 -3.02 3.88 -18.81
CA ASP A 43 -1.78 4.65 -18.95
C ASP A 43 -0.61 4.08 -18.13
N GLY A 44 -0.48 2.75 -18.10
CA GLY A 44 0.56 2.06 -17.34
C GLY A 44 0.38 2.11 -15.82
N MET A 45 -0.81 2.51 -15.35
CA MET A 45 -1.13 2.58 -13.93
C MET A 45 -2.26 1.64 -13.54
N LEU A 46 -2.12 0.96 -12.40
CA LEU A 46 -3.22 0.31 -11.72
C LEU A 46 -4.08 1.36 -11.01
N LYS A 47 -5.39 1.41 -11.27
CA LYS A 47 -6.38 2.28 -10.62
C LYS A 47 -7.32 1.46 -9.74
N CYS A 48 -7.70 2.03 -8.60
CA CYS A 48 -8.74 1.48 -7.71
C CYS A 48 -9.92 2.46 -7.59
N THR A 49 -11.15 1.96 -7.59
CA THR A 49 -12.33 2.78 -7.24
C THR A 49 -12.49 2.94 -5.73
N GLY A 50 -11.96 1.99 -4.94
CA GLY A 50 -12.11 1.88 -3.50
C GLY A 50 -13.52 1.47 -3.05
N LYS A 51 -14.37 1.03 -3.99
CA LYS A 51 -15.75 0.62 -3.72
C LYS A 51 -16.07 -0.67 -4.49
N PRO A 52 -16.40 -1.78 -3.81
CA PRO A 52 -16.38 -1.99 -2.35
C PRO A 52 -14.97 -1.91 -1.74
N ILE A 53 -14.91 -1.90 -0.42
CA ILE A 53 -13.63 -1.96 0.32
C ILE A 53 -13.08 -3.38 0.22
N GLY A 54 -11.82 -3.50 -0.16
CA GLY A 54 -11.07 -4.73 -0.22
C GLY A 54 -9.68 -4.45 -0.79
N GLU A 55 -9.04 -5.46 -1.34
CA GLU A 55 -7.63 -5.42 -1.72
C GLU A 55 -7.35 -6.32 -2.92
N ILE A 56 -6.13 -6.23 -3.42
CA ILE A 56 -5.52 -7.27 -4.26
C ILE A 56 -4.27 -7.76 -3.56
N ARG A 57 -3.93 -9.03 -3.76
CA ARG A 57 -2.65 -9.59 -3.31
C ARG A 57 -1.92 -10.28 -4.44
N THR A 58 -0.61 -10.40 -4.34
CA THR A 58 0.17 -11.22 -5.26
C THR A 58 -0.24 -12.70 -5.14
N GLU A 59 -0.16 -13.45 -6.23
CA GLU A 59 -0.26 -14.91 -6.19
C GLU A 59 0.93 -15.53 -5.47
N LYS A 60 2.11 -14.94 -5.64
CA LYS A 60 3.35 -15.37 -5.00
C LYS A 60 3.49 -14.74 -3.61
N MET A 61 3.94 -15.54 -2.65
CA MET A 61 4.34 -15.08 -1.32
C MET A 61 5.80 -14.62 -1.32
N TYR A 62 6.07 -13.54 -0.59
CA TYR A 62 7.41 -12.98 -0.41
C TYR A 62 7.69 -12.82 1.09
N GLN A 63 8.94 -13.11 1.48
CA GLN A 63 9.41 -12.92 2.84
C GLN A 63 10.36 -11.73 2.91
N ASN A 64 11.53 -11.86 2.28
CA ASN A 64 12.53 -10.79 2.24
C ASN A 64 12.54 -10.17 0.85
N PHE A 65 12.34 -8.85 0.78
CA PHE A 65 12.27 -8.13 -0.48
C PHE A 65 12.45 -6.63 -0.27
N ILE A 66 12.75 -5.95 -1.38
CA ILE A 66 12.70 -4.50 -1.49
C ILE A 66 11.63 -4.19 -2.53
N MET A 67 10.71 -3.31 -2.19
CA MET A 67 9.64 -2.85 -3.08
C MET A 67 9.72 -1.35 -3.23
N GLU A 68 9.83 -0.90 -4.48
CA GLU A 68 9.65 0.48 -4.88
C GLU A 68 8.24 0.63 -5.44
N VAL A 69 7.51 1.63 -4.94
CA VAL A 69 6.12 1.87 -5.35
C VAL A 69 5.83 3.35 -5.33
N GLU A 70 5.35 3.84 -6.48
CA GLU A 70 4.77 5.17 -6.58
C GLU A 70 3.28 5.09 -6.27
N TRP A 71 2.75 6.12 -5.61
CA TRP A 71 1.33 6.23 -5.33
C TRP A 71 0.85 7.68 -5.33
N ARG A 72 -0.43 7.87 -5.63
CA ARG A 72 -1.14 9.14 -5.40
C ARG A 72 -2.62 8.88 -5.19
N HIS A 73 -3.26 9.77 -4.45
CA HIS A 73 -4.71 9.87 -4.44
C HIS A 73 -5.18 10.87 -5.48
N MET A 74 -6.33 10.61 -6.10
CA MET A 74 -6.92 11.52 -7.09
C MET A 74 -7.84 12.56 -6.46
N VAL A 75 -8.23 12.35 -5.20
CA VAL A 75 -9.09 13.27 -4.43
C VAL A 75 -8.54 13.41 -3.01
N PRO A 76 -8.73 14.57 -2.37
CA PRO A 76 -8.38 14.76 -0.97
C PRO A 76 -9.12 13.79 -0.02
N GLY A 77 -8.49 13.44 1.10
CA GLY A 77 -9.08 12.63 2.17
C GLY A 77 -9.15 11.11 1.90
N GLY A 78 -8.39 10.60 0.92
CA GLY A 78 -8.27 9.17 0.69
C GLY A 78 -7.54 8.42 1.83
N ASN A 79 -8.01 7.22 2.18
CA ASN A 79 -7.32 6.20 3.01
C ASN A 79 -7.16 4.81 2.33
N ALA A 80 -5.92 4.41 2.04
CA ALA A 80 -5.53 3.12 1.47
C ALA A 80 -4.29 2.59 2.20
N GLY A 81 -3.82 1.41 1.82
CA GLY A 81 -2.64 0.81 2.44
C GLY A 81 -1.89 -0.09 1.47
N ILE A 82 -0.63 -0.33 1.83
CA ILE A 82 0.20 -1.39 1.25
C ILE A 82 0.46 -2.40 2.35
N PHE A 83 0.07 -3.66 2.11
CA PHE A 83 0.17 -4.71 3.11
C PHE A 83 1.39 -5.59 2.82
N VAL A 84 2.29 -5.74 3.78
CA VAL A 84 3.47 -6.61 3.73
C VAL A 84 3.38 -7.68 4.80
N TRP A 85 4.04 -8.82 4.54
CA TRP A 85 3.94 -10.02 5.38
C TRP A 85 2.49 -10.39 5.70
N ALA A 86 1.64 -10.25 4.70
CA ALA A 86 0.23 -10.58 4.78
C ALA A 86 0.00 -12.08 4.61
N ASP A 87 -1.04 -12.62 5.24
CA ASP A 87 -1.52 -14.00 5.02
C ASP A 87 -2.11 -14.18 3.61
N ASP A 88 -2.41 -15.42 3.23
CA ASP A 88 -3.03 -15.76 1.94
C ASP A 88 -4.56 -15.58 1.89
N ILE A 89 -5.20 -15.55 3.07
CA ILE A 89 -6.64 -15.34 3.27
C ILE A 89 -6.92 -14.19 4.24
N THR A 90 -8.08 -13.55 4.08
CA THR A 90 -8.47 -12.43 4.95
C THR A 90 -8.74 -12.89 6.37
N ALA A 91 -8.47 -11.99 7.33
CA ALA A 91 -8.82 -12.26 8.70
C ALA A 91 -10.34 -12.37 8.87
N LYS A 92 -10.77 -13.20 9.81
CA LYS A 92 -12.19 -13.54 9.99
C LYS A 92 -13.01 -12.28 10.29
N GLY A 93 -14.00 -12.00 9.42
CA GLY A 93 -14.98 -10.95 9.62
C GLY A 93 -14.55 -9.55 9.19
N VAL A 94 -13.40 -9.42 8.51
CA VAL A 94 -12.90 -8.14 7.96
C VAL A 94 -12.46 -8.33 6.51
N PRO A 95 -12.47 -7.27 5.68
CA PRO A 95 -12.16 -7.40 4.25
C PRO A 95 -10.65 -7.45 3.94
N PHE A 96 -9.78 -7.49 4.97
CA PHE A 96 -8.33 -7.38 4.83
C PHE A 96 -7.59 -8.61 5.38
N HIS A 97 -6.43 -8.93 4.80
CA HIS A 97 -5.48 -9.90 5.36
C HIS A 97 -4.93 -9.49 6.72
N ARG A 98 -4.56 -10.47 7.55
CA ARG A 98 -3.63 -10.23 8.66
C ARG A 98 -2.27 -9.89 8.07
N GLY A 99 -1.62 -8.83 8.56
CA GLY A 99 -0.29 -8.42 8.07
C GLY A 99 0.22 -7.13 8.73
N VAL A 100 1.25 -6.54 8.14
CA VAL A 100 1.74 -5.20 8.50
C VAL A 100 1.34 -4.23 7.40
N GLU A 101 0.68 -3.14 7.77
CA GLU A 101 0.26 -2.09 6.85
C GLU A 101 1.29 -0.95 6.85
N VAL A 102 1.75 -0.58 5.65
CA VAL A 102 2.45 0.67 5.36
C VAL A 102 1.40 1.65 4.84
N GLN A 103 1.11 2.67 5.64
CA GLN A 103 -0.05 3.51 5.46
C GLN A 103 0.05 4.39 4.21
N VAL A 104 -1.04 4.46 3.44
CA VAL A 104 -1.20 5.35 2.29
C VAL A 104 -2.39 6.27 2.54
N LEU A 105 -2.14 7.40 3.20
CA LEU A 105 -3.18 8.30 3.68
C LEU A 105 -2.97 9.72 3.15
N GLU A 106 -4.02 10.29 2.58
CA GLU A 106 -4.00 11.63 2.00
C GLU A 106 -3.96 12.72 3.09
N ASN A 107 -3.23 13.81 2.86
CA ASN A 107 -3.00 14.85 3.88
C ASN A 107 -4.28 15.49 4.44
N ALA A 108 -5.32 15.68 3.62
CA ALA A 108 -6.61 16.23 4.05
C ALA A 108 -7.45 15.25 4.89
N TYR A 109 -7.03 13.99 5.03
CA TYR A 109 -7.60 13.09 6.04
C TYR A 109 -7.34 13.60 7.47
N GLY A 110 -6.29 14.40 7.64
CA GLY A 110 -5.87 14.96 8.91
C GLY A 110 -5.07 13.97 9.76
N GLN A 111 -4.41 14.50 10.79
CA GLN A 111 -3.54 13.75 11.69
C GLN A 111 -4.09 13.79 13.13
N SER A 112 -3.72 12.78 13.93
CA SER A 112 -4.06 12.71 15.34
C SER A 112 -2.89 12.16 16.16
N GLN A 113 -3.08 11.98 17.46
CA GLN A 113 -2.08 11.26 18.28
C GLN A 113 -1.91 9.80 17.84
N GLY A 114 -2.96 9.21 17.24
CA GLY A 114 -2.98 7.80 16.83
C GLY A 114 -2.52 7.54 15.40
N HIS A 115 -2.39 8.56 14.56
CA HIS A 115 -2.00 8.39 13.16
C HIS A 115 -1.45 9.67 12.53
N THR A 116 -0.57 9.51 11.53
CA THR A 116 -0.17 10.58 10.61
C THR A 116 -0.60 10.27 9.17
N THR A 117 -0.32 11.19 8.26
CA THR A 117 -0.51 11.03 6.82
C THR A 117 0.79 10.71 6.08
N HIS A 118 1.89 10.39 6.79
CA HIS A 118 3.25 10.36 6.24
C HIS A 118 3.94 8.99 6.30
N GLY A 119 3.17 7.91 6.17
CA GLY A 119 3.72 6.55 6.06
C GLY A 119 3.89 5.84 7.40
N ASP A 120 2.91 5.96 8.30
CA ASP A 120 2.83 5.12 9.50
C ASP A 120 2.92 3.63 9.14
N ILE A 121 3.51 2.83 10.02
CA ILE A 121 3.58 1.37 9.87
C ILE A 121 2.95 0.71 11.08
N PHE A 122 2.06 -0.26 10.90
CA PHE A 122 1.39 -0.91 12.04
C PHE A 122 0.86 -2.31 11.68
N PRO A 123 0.78 -3.22 12.66
CA PRO A 123 0.23 -4.54 12.43
C PRO A 123 -1.29 -4.49 12.50
N ILE A 124 -1.95 -5.29 11.67
CA ILE A 124 -3.41 -5.40 11.62
C ILE A 124 -3.86 -6.85 11.84
N HIS A 125 -5.09 -6.98 12.34
CA HIS A 125 -5.82 -8.24 12.43
C HIS A 125 -5.07 -9.41 13.10
N GLY A 126 -4.37 -9.11 14.20
CA GLY A 126 -3.67 -10.09 15.02
C GLY A 126 -2.21 -10.31 14.65
N ALA A 127 -1.71 -9.62 13.61
CA ALA A 127 -0.26 -9.48 13.42
C ALA A 127 0.37 -8.74 14.60
N THR A 128 1.67 -8.89 14.77
CA THR A 128 2.45 -8.22 15.82
C THR A 128 3.71 -7.62 15.22
N MET A 129 4.13 -6.48 15.74
CA MET A 129 5.43 -5.88 15.43
C MET A 129 5.94 -5.11 16.64
N THR A 130 7.25 -4.88 16.69
CA THR A 130 7.89 -4.00 17.67
C THR A 130 8.37 -2.73 16.96
N PRO A 131 7.69 -1.59 17.12
CA PRO A 131 8.08 -0.36 16.44
C PRO A 131 9.33 0.26 17.08
N ILE A 132 10.28 0.71 16.26
CA ILE A 132 11.47 1.44 16.73
C ILE A 132 11.10 2.85 17.21
N ASN A 133 10.17 3.50 16.51
CA ASN A 133 9.72 4.88 16.73
C ASN A 133 8.24 4.94 17.13
N GLY A 134 7.81 4.01 17.99
CA GLY A 134 6.44 3.96 18.50
C GLY A 134 6.15 5.00 19.58
N ARG A 135 4.85 5.28 19.79
CA ARG A 135 4.34 6.17 20.85
C ARG A 135 3.55 5.40 21.91
N GLY A 136 4.10 4.28 22.40
CA GLY A 136 3.48 3.45 23.44
C GLY A 136 2.48 2.38 22.94
N GLY A 137 2.50 2.06 21.65
CA GLY A 137 1.70 0.99 21.04
C GLY A 137 2.48 0.29 19.93
N SER A 138 1.79 -0.54 19.13
CA SER A 138 2.42 -1.31 18.06
C SER A 138 2.57 -0.56 16.73
N ARG A 139 2.27 0.74 16.68
CA ARG A 139 2.42 1.60 15.50
C ARG A 139 3.76 2.33 15.53
N ALA A 140 4.48 2.29 14.42
CA ALA A 140 5.64 3.12 14.10
C ALA A 140 5.17 4.39 13.40
N PHE A 141 5.77 5.53 13.77
CA PHE A 141 5.42 6.85 13.23
C PHE A 141 6.59 7.41 12.41
N PRO A 142 6.34 8.17 11.35
CA PRO A 142 7.41 8.69 10.51
C PRO A 142 8.34 9.62 11.29
N THR A 143 9.63 9.59 10.95
CA THR A 143 10.63 10.54 11.48
C THR A 143 10.58 11.89 10.76
N GLU A 144 9.96 11.93 9.58
CA GLU A 144 9.82 13.13 8.75
C GLU A 144 8.48 13.15 8.01
N GLU A 145 7.91 14.33 7.83
CA GLU A 145 6.65 14.53 7.12
C GLU A 145 6.92 14.80 5.63
N ARG A 146 6.93 13.75 4.82
CA ARG A 146 7.38 13.82 3.41
C ARG A 146 6.30 13.57 2.36
N SER A 147 5.16 12.99 2.73
CA SER A 147 4.09 12.73 1.76
C SER A 147 3.39 14.02 1.31
N LYS A 148 3.02 14.02 0.02
CA LYS A 148 2.46 15.11 -0.75
C LYS A 148 0.95 14.94 -0.93
N PRO A 149 0.19 16.04 -1.05
CA PRO A 149 -1.27 15.99 -1.16
C PRO A 149 -1.73 15.50 -2.54
N SER A 150 -2.99 15.13 -2.63
CA SER A 150 -3.64 14.83 -3.90
C SER A 150 -3.54 16.01 -4.90
N PRO A 151 -3.22 15.79 -6.19
CA PRO A 151 -2.94 14.53 -6.87
C PRO A 151 -1.44 14.28 -7.14
N GLU A 152 -0.57 14.74 -6.25
CA GLU A 152 0.88 14.64 -6.42
C GLU A 152 1.38 13.21 -6.18
N TRP A 153 2.42 12.84 -6.92
CA TRP A 153 3.09 11.56 -6.78
C TRP A 153 3.96 11.48 -5.54
N ASN A 154 3.72 10.43 -4.77
CA ASN A 154 4.51 9.96 -3.65
C ASN A 154 5.27 8.69 -4.04
N HIS A 155 6.36 8.42 -3.35
CA HIS A 155 7.19 7.25 -3.58
C HIS A 155 7.52 6.61 -2.24
N TYR A 156 7.31 5.30 -2.12
CA TYR A 156 7.77 4.49 -1.01
C TYR A 156 8.80 3.49 -1.49
N ARG A 157 9.90 3.42 -0.74
CA ARG A 157 10.81 2.29 -0.70
C ARG A 157 10.52 1.49 0.57
N ILE A 158 10.11 0.24 0.41
CA ILE A 158 9.78 -0.65 1.52
C ILE A 158 10.77 -1.80 1.53
N GLU A 159 11.52 -1.93 2.62
CA GLU A 159 12.49 -3.00 2.83
C GLU A 159 11.99 -3.97 3.90
N CYS A 160 11.88 -5.25 3.53
CA CYS A 160 11.49 -6.35 4.42
C CYS A 160 12.66 -7.33 4.51
N ASN A 161 13.19 -7.54 5.72
CA ASN A 161 14.36 -8.38 5.99
C ASN A 161 14.25 -9.24 7.26
#